data_AF-A0A1D9QA09-F1
#
_entry.id   AF-A0A1D9QA09-F1
#
_cell.length_a   1.000
_cell.length_b   1.000
_cell.length_c   1.000
_cell.angle_alpha   90.00
_cell.angle_beta   90.00
_cell.angle_gamma   90.00
#
_symmetry.space_group_name_H-M   'P 1'
#
loop_
_entity.id
_entity.type
_entity.pdbx_description
1 polymer ?
#
loop_
_entity_poly.entity_id
_entity_poly.type
_entity_poly.pdbx_seq_one_letter_code
_entity_poly.pdbx_strand_id
1 'polypeptide(L)'
;MRMGGLRPLGLWPLNNNTHTHTHISNTTGSSQEIFSSFRRTASGWPNGTVHIRWVPGHKDVAGNEAADKAAKAGAALPQPEGAYSYAGLRRETKGLRQKAIDKLWSTVIPQTYRELEIHSSPKNPKELSLPRSFLGRLLAIRSGHGDFAAYHERFNHQDAHPHCRCGARKAPLHFFFCPIAKRKHPQPKGKPADLIPYLCGTFEGAELLARWTKANSFFTDICPRHYPLPGPEGPIQDHETPRDNDNPTG
;
A
#
# COMPACT_ATOMS: atom_id res chain seq x y z
N MET A 1 34.32 63.74 -26.50
CA MET A 1 33.35 63.15 -27.45
C MET A 1 33.88 61.82 -27.99
N ARG A 2 33.34 60.70 -27.49
CA ARG A 2 33.17 59.45 -28.24
C ARG A 2 32.06 58.69 -27.52
N MET A 3 30.93 58.58 -28.21
CA MET A 3 29.69 57.97 -27.73
C MET A 3 29.94 56.50 -27.41
N GLY A 4 29.68 56.09 -26.17
CA GLY A 4 29.64 54.68 -25.78
C GLY A 4 28.47 54.00 -26.51
N GLY A 5 28.80 53.12 -27.45
CA GLY A 5 27.82 52.41 -28.28
C GLY A 5 26.82 51.64 -27.43
N LEU A 6 25.53 51.85 -27.74
CA LEU A 6 24.41 51.04 -27.26
C LEU A 6 24.71 49.55 -27.50
N ARG A 7 24.68 48.75 -26.44
CA ARG A 7 24.66 47.28 -26.56
C ARG A 7 23.39 46.88 -27.32
N PRO A 8 23.45 45.97 -28.29
CA PRO A 8 22.25 45.54 -29.01
C PRO A 8 21.25 44.92 -28.03
N LEU A 9 20.00 45.36 -28.12
CA LEU A 9 18.87 44.96 -27.29
C LEU A 9 18.46 43.51 -27.61
N GLY A 10 19.18 42.53 -27.05
CA GLY A 10 18.76 41.13 -27.07
C GLY A 10 17.50 40.90 -26.23
N LEU A 11 16.56 40.09 -26.72
CA LEU A 11 15.40 39.62 -25.97
C LEU A 11 15.80 38.40 -25.12
N TRP A 12 15.46 38.42 -23.83
CA TRP A 12 15.82 37.36 -22.87
C TRP A 12 14.59 36.68 -22.26
N PRO A 13 13.91 35.76 -22.99
CA PRO A 13 12.85 34.95 -22.41
C PRO A 13 13.40 34.03 -21.32
N LEU A 14 12.79 34.06 -20.15
CA LEU A 14 13.06 33.15 -19.03
C LEU A 14 12.05 32.01 -19.05
N ASN A 15 12.51 30.78 -18.80
CA ASN A 15 11.68 29.58 -18.86
C ASN A 15 11.96 28.67 -17.68
N ASN A 16 10.93 28.15 -17.04
CA ASN A 16 11.05 27.34 -15.84
C ASN A 16 10.65 25.87 -16.05
N ASN A 17 10.17 25.51 -17.23
CA ASN A 17 9.80 24.12 -17.49
C ASN A 17 11.06 23.27 -17.74
N THR A 18 11.41 22.37 -16.81
CA THR A 18 12.58 21.48 -16.90
C THR A 18 12.60 20.60 -18.16
N HIS A 19 11.43 20.25 -18.72
CA HIS A 19 11.36 19.50 -19.97
C HIS A 19 11.80 20.35 -21.18
N THR A 20 11.57 21.66 -21.18
CA THR A 20 11.90 22.50 -22.34
C THR A 20 13.41 22.66 -22.58
N HIS A 21 14.25 22.45 -21.57
CA HIS A 21 15.70 22.43 -21.71
C HIS A 21 16.19 21.14 -22.39
N THR A 22 15.48 20.03 -22.21
CA THR A 22 15.78 18.73 -22.86
C THR A 22 15.22 18.64 -24.29
N HIS A 23 14.26 19.50 -24.66
CA HIS A 23 13.56 19.46 -25.96
C HIS A 23 14.12 20.43 -27.03
N ILE A 24 15.26 21.09 -26.78
CA ILE A 24 15.97 21.88 -27.82
C ILE A 24 16.67 20.97 -28.84
N SER A 25 16.88 19.70 -28.50
CA SER A 25 17.36 18.63 -29.40
C SER A 25 16.22 17.67 -29.74
N ASN A 26 15.70 17.79 -30.96
CA ASN A 26 14.86 16.85 -31.70
C ASN A 26 13.96 15.89 -30.89
N THR A 27 12.66 16.20 -30.81
CA THR A 27 11.64 15.20 -30.39
C THR A 27 10.42 15.26 -31.28
N THR A 28 9.92 14.09 -31.71
CA THR A 28 8.68 13.83 -32.47
C THR A 28 7.45 13.87 -31.54
N GLY A 29 6.61 14.90 -31.63
CA GLY A 29 5.41 15.06 -30.79
C GLY A 29 4.52 16.26 -31.15
N SER A 30 3.27 16.29 -30.65
CA SER A 30 2.20 17.23 -31.04
C SER A 30 2.46 18.71 -30.75
N SER A 31 3.48 19.03 -29.95
CA SER A 31 3.91 20.40 -29.65
C SER A 31 5.01 20.93 -30.59
N GLN A 32 5.44 20.14 -31.59
CA GLN A 32 6.47 20.53 -32.55
C GLN A 32 6.09 21.75 -33.37
N GLU A 33 4.83 21.88 -33.81
CA GLU A 33 4.40 23.01 -34.64
C GLU A 33 4.57 24.34 -33.90
N ILE A 34 4.18 24.36 -32.62
CA ILE A 34 4.33 25.51 -31.74
C ILE A 34 5.82 25.84 -31.55
N PHE A 35 6.65 24.82 -31.33
CA PHE A 35 8.09 25.01 -31.14
C PHE A 35 8.81 25.47 -32.41
N SER A 36 8.47 24.91 -33.56
CA SER A 36 8.97 25.29 -34.87
C SER A 36 8.54 26.72 -35.25
N SER A 37 7.29 27.07 -34.94
CA SER A 37 6.78 28.45 -35.09
C SER A 37 7.58 29.42 -34.22
N PHE A 38 7.77 29.10 -32.95
CA PHE A 38 8.61 29.89 -32.05
C PHE A 38 10.04 30.06 -32.56
N ARG A 39 10.68 28.98 -33.03
CA ARG A 39 12.05 29.05 -33.61
C ARG A 39 12.09 29.95 -34.83
N ARG A 40 11.10 29.89 -35.72
CA ARG A 40 11.00 30.74 -36.91
C ARG A 40 10.90 32.22 -36.51
N THR A 41 10.02 32.53 -35.56
CA THR A 41 9.83 33.89 -35.05
C THR A 41 11.08 34.41 -34.33
N ALA A 42 11.73 33.59 -33.52
CA ALA A 42 12.96 33.95 -32.82
C ALA A 42 14.14 34.19 -33.79
N SER A 43 14.20 33.43 -34.90
CA SER A 43 15.25 33.59 -35.92
C SER A 43 15.03 34.84 -36.78
N GLY A 44 13.79 35.27 -36.97
CA GLY A 44 13.42 36.48 -37.71
C GLY A 44 13.34 37.74 -36.84
N TRP A 45 13.85 37.73 -35.60
CA TRP A 45 13.72 38.85 -34.68
C TRP A 45 14.56 40.06 -35.16
N PRO A 46 13.93 41.21 -35.46
CA PRO A 46 14.62 42.32 -36.13
C PRO A 46 15.62 43.05 -35.24
N ASN A 47 15.51 42.90 -33.91
CA ASN A 47 16.28 43.67 -32.93
C ASN A 47 17.46 42.90 -32.31
N GLY A 48 17.88 41.77 -32.92
CA GLY A 48 19.07 41.02 -32.52
C GLY A 48 18.80 39.57 -32.13
N THR A 49 19.73 38.97 -31.39
CA THR A 49 19.68 37.55 -31.03
C THR A 49 18.76 37.29 -29.84
N VAL A 50 17.89 36.28 -29.95
CA VAL A 50 17.05 35.81 -28.83
C VAL A 50 17.85 34.81 -27.99
N HIS A 51 17.93 35.06 -26.68
CA HIS A 51 18.63 34.18 -25.74
C HIS A 51 17.65 33.59 -24.71
N ILE A 52 17.53 32.27 -24.67
CA ILE A 52 16.63 31.58 -23.75
C ILE A 52 17.44 31.11 -22.54
N ARG A 53 16.98 31.46 -21.34
CA ARG A 53 17.59 30.98 -20.09
C ARG A 53 16.58 30.23 -19.24
N TRP A 54 17.03 29.15 -18.64
CA TRP A 54 16.23 28.45 -17.65
C TRP A 54 16.30 29.17 -16.29
N VAL A 55 15.19 29.25 -15.57
CA VAL A 55 15.11 29.77 -14.20
C VAL A 55 14.36 28.78 -13.30
N PRO A 56 14.74 28.64 -12.02
CA PRO A 56 14.06 27.76 -11.11
C PRO A 56 12.68 28.29 -10.70
N GLY A 57 11.75 27.37 -10.54
CA GLY A 57 10.35 27.67 -10.22
C GLY A 57 10.09 27.82 -8.74
N HIS A 58 9.10 28.64 -8.41
CA HIS A 58 8.70 28.88 -7.01
C HIS A 58 9.88 29.36 -6.16
N LYS A 59 10.69 30.27 -6.74
CA LYS A 59 11.87 30.90 -6.13
C LYS A 59 11.77 32.42 -6.15
N ASP A 60 10.54 32.95 -6.19
CA ASP A 60 10.24 34.38 -6.08
C ASP A 60 10.87 35.26 -7.19
N VAL A 61 11.16 34.68 -8.36
CA VAL A 61 11.59 35.45 -9.53
C VAL A 61 10.37 36.19 -10.08
N ALA A 62 10.26 37.48 -9.80
CA ALA A 62 9.08 38.30 -10.06
C ALA A 62 8.46 38.11 -11.47
N GLY A 63 9.30 38.06 -12.51
CA GLY A 63 8.84 37.84 -13.89
C GLY A 63 8.29 36.42 -14.13
N ASN A 64 8.90 35.39 -13.53
CA ASN A 64 8.42 34.01 -13.63
C ASN A 64 7.12 33.83 -12.84
N GLU A 65 7.04 34.36 -11.62
CA GLU A 65 5.82 34.28 -10.81
C GLU A 65 4.65 35.02 -11.46
N ALA A 66 4.89 36.18 -12.07
CA ALA A 66 3.87 36.90 -12.83
C ALA A 66 3.38 36.09 -14.05
N ALA A 67 4.31 35.47 -14.78
CA ALA A 67 3.99 34.59 -15.91
C ALA A 67 3.21 33.33 -15.46
N ASP A 68 3.63 32.68 -14.38
CA ASP A 68 2.95 31.52 -13.80
C ASP A 68 1.54 31.87 -13.31
N LYS A 69 1.37 33.05 -12.68
CA LYS A 69 0.06 33.57 -12.27
C LYS A 69 -0.84 33.80 -13.49
N ALA A 70 -0.31 34.40 -14.56
CA ALA A 70 -1.06 34.61 -15.80
C ALA A 70 -1.44 33.29 -16.49
N ALA A 71 -0.51 32.33 -16.55
CA ALA A 71 -0.77 31.00 -17.08
C ALA A 71 -1.85 30.25 -16.28
N LYS A 72 -1.81 30.36 -14.93
CA LYS A 72 -2.81 29.77 -14.04
C LYS A 72 -4.20 30.41 -14.23
N ALA A 73 -4.26 31.72 -14.42
CA ALA A 73 -5.51 32.42 -14.74
C ALA A 73 -6.07 31.98 -16.10
N GLY A 74 -5.21 31.84 -17.12
CA GLY A 74 -5.60 31.32 -18.44
C GLY A 74 -6.08 29.87 -18.37
N ALA A 75 -5.43 29.02 -17.59
CA ALA A 75 -5.83 27.62 -17.39
C ALA A 75 -7.19 27.47 -16.65
N ALA A 76 -7.65 28.51 -15.96
CA ALA A 76 -8.95 28.55 -15.31
C ALA A 76 -10.10 28.97 -16.25
N LEU A 77 -9.79 29.43 -17.47
CA LEU A 77 -10.80 29.71 -18.49
C LEU A 77 -11.47 28.41 -18.97
N PRO A 78 -12.72 28.47 -19.47
CA PRO A 78 -13.40 27.31 -20.04
C PRO A 78 -12.56 26.72 -21.17
N GLN A 79 -12.26 25.42 -21.08
CA GLN A 79 -11.59 24.72 -22.16
C GLN A 79 -12.61 24.43 -23.28
N PRO A 80 -12.19 24.47 -24.56
CA PRO A 80 -13.06 24.08 -25.66
C PRO A 80 -13.55 22.64 -25.47
N GLU A 81 -14.81 22.37 -25.85
CA GLU A 81 -15.39 21.04 -25.72
C GLU A 81 -14.52 19.99 -26.44
N GLY A 82 -14.19 18.91 -25.72
CA GLY A 82 -13.34 17.83 -26.24
C GLY A 82 -11.82 18.05 -26.09
N ALA A 83 -11.35 19.21 -25.64
CA ALA A 83 -9.93 19.42 -25.37
C ALA A 83 -9.53 18.84 -24.00
N TYR A 84 -9.08 17.59 -23.98
CA TYR A 84 -8.45 17.00 -22.81
C TYR A 84 -6.94 17.18 -22.88
N SER A 85 -6.36 17.84 -21.88
CA SER A 85 -4.94 17.65 -21.63
C SER A 85 -4.67 16.18 -21.32
N TYR A 86 -3.51 15.66 -21.74
CA TYR A 86 -3.11 14.29 -21.42
C TYR A 86 -3.17 14.00 -19.90
N ALA A 87 -2.78 14.99 -19.08
CA ALA A 87 -2.88 14.91 -17.62
C ALA A 87 -4.34 14.81 -17.13
N GLY A 88 -5.25 15.57 -17.75
CA GLY A 88 -6.69 15.51 -17.48
C GLY A 88 -7.27 14.13 -17.79
N LEU A 89 -7.01 13.61 -18.99
CA LEU A 89 -7.48 12.29 -19.41
C LEU A 89 -6.93 11.17 -18.50
N ARG A 90 -5.64 11.25 -18.13
CA ARG A 90 -5.02 10.30 -17.20
C ARG A 90 -5.69 10.32 -15.82
N ARG A 91 -6.03 11.51 -15.31
CA ARG A 91 -6.73 11.66 -14.02
C ARG A 91 -8.13 11.06 -14.08
N GLU A 92 -8.87 11.35 -15.14
CA GLU A 92 -10.22 10.83 -15.38
C GLU A 92 -10.20 9.31 -15.48
N THR A 93 -9.33 8.75 -16.32
CA THR A 93 -9.16 7.31 -16.48
C THR A 93 -8.83 6.63 -15.15
N LYS A 94 -7.95 7.23 -14.34
CA LYS A 94 -7.63 6.72 -13.00
C LYS A 94 -8.85 6.74 -12.07
N GLY A 95 -9.65 7.80 -12.13
CA GLY A 95 -10.90 7.92 -11.36
C GLY A 95 -11.94 6.88 -11.76
N LEU A 96 -12.16 6.67 -13.05
CA LEU A 96 -13.06 5.65 -13.58
C LEU A 96 -12.61 4.25 -13.18
N ARG A 97 -11.30 3.95 -13.30
CA ARG A 97 -10.72 2.68 -12.85
C ARG A 97 -10.99 2.44 -11.36
N GLN A 98 -10.76 3.45 -10.51
CA GLN A 98 -10.98 3.28 -9.07
C GLN A 98 -12.46 3.01 -8.76
N LYS A 99 -13.39 3.77 -9.37
CA LYS A 99 -14.84 3.53 -9.23
C LYS A 99 -15.24 2.11 -9.67
N ALA A 100 -14.68 1.62 -10.77
CA ALA A 100 -14.94 0.27 -11.25
C ALA A 100 -14.41 -0.80 -10.28
N ILE A 101 -13.21 -0.60 -9.72
CA ILE A 101 -12.64 -1.48 -8.69
C ILE A 101 -13.51 -1.49 -7.43
N ASP A 102 -13.93 -0.33 -6.92
CA ASP A 102 -14.74 -0.24 -5.71
C ASP A 102 -16.12 -0.89 -5.91
N LYS A 103 -16.72 -0.70 -7.09
CA LYS A 103 -17.97 -1.36 -7.48
C LYS A 103 -17.81 -2.88 -7.57
N LEU A 104 -16.72 -3.37 -8.18
CA LEU A 104 -16.47 -4.81 -8.23
C LEU A 104 -16.25 -5.37 -6.82
N TRP A 105 -15.42 -4.71 -6.01
CA TRP A 105 -15.12 -5.14 -4.65
C TRP A 105 -16.36 -5.25 -3.78
N SER A 106 -17.29 -4.30 -3.84
CA SER A 106 -18.53 -4.37 -3.06
C SER A 106 -19.42 -5.57 -3.42
N THR A 107 -19.31 -6.10 -4.65
CA THR A 107 -20.06 -7.29 -5.09
C THR A 107 -19.41 -8.61 -4.67
N VAL A 108 -18.07 -8.66 -4.57
CA VAL A 108 -17.31 -9.90 -4.30
C VAL A 108 -16.68 -9.96 -2.91
N ILE A 109 -16.83 -8.90 -2.10
CA ILE A 109 -16.20 -8.80 -0.79
C ILE A 109 -16.61 -9.98 0.11
N PRO A 110 -15.66 -10.75 0.65
CA PRO A 110 -15.95 -11.80 1.62
C PRO A 110 -16.62 -11.25 2.88
N GLN A 111 -17.52 -12.02 3.48
CA GLN A 111 -18.22 -11.64 4.71
C GLN A 111 -17.26 -11.24 5.83
N THR A 112 -16.15 -11.97 6.00
CA THR A 112 -15.11 -11.66 7.00
C THR A 112 -14.47 -10.29 6.76
N TYR A 113 -14.21 -9.91 5.51
CA TYR A 113 -13.67 -8.59 5.18
C TYR A 113 -14.69 -7.48 5.45
N ARG A 114 -15.98 -7.75 5.24
CA ARG A 114 -17.06 -6.82 5.57
C ARG A 114 -17.17 -6.58 7.08
N GLU A 115 -17.12 -7.66 7.87
CA GLU A 115 -17.16 -7.60 9.35
C GLU A 115 -15.93 -6.91 9.96
N LEU A 116 -14.78 -7.04 9.29
CA LEU A 116 -13.53 -6.37 9.70
C LEU A 116 -13.40 -4.94 9.13
N GLU A 117 -14.40 -4.44 8.40
CA GLU A 117 -14.41 -3.13 7.76
C GLU A 117 -13.21 -2.88 6.83
N ILE A 118 -12.76 -3.94 6.13
CA ILE A 118 -11.63 -3.88 5.20
C ILE A 118 -12.13 -3.52 3.80
N HIS A 119 -11.86 -2.29 3.38
CA HIS A 119 -12.27 -1.75 2.09
C HIS A 119 -11.16 -1.79 1.04
N SER A 120 -11.53 -1.66 -0.24
CA SER A 120 -10.59 -1.42 -1.33
C SER A 120 -9.90 -0.07 -1.13
N SER A 121 -8.60 -0.02 -1.42
CA SER A 121 -7.82 1.22 -1.38
C SER A 121 -6.94 1.34 -2.62
N PRO A 122 -6.85 2.53 -3.24
CA PRO A 122 -5.88 2.79 -4.31
C PRO A 122 -4.43 2.79 -3.81
N LYS A 123 -4.23 2.89 -2.48
CA LYS A 123 -2.91 2.92 -1.86
C LYS A 123 -2.57 1.54 -1.33
N ASN A 124 -1.27 1.24 -1.34
CA ASN A 124 -0.74 0.06 -0.68
C ASN A 124 -1.12 0.07 0.81
N PRO A 125 -1.70 -1.02 1.33
CA PRO A 125 -2.06 -1.10 2.74
C PRO A 125 -0.79 -1.07 3.62
N LYS A 126 -0.90 -0.48 4.80
CA LYS A 126 0.24 -0.35 5.72
C LYS A 126 0.73 -1.72 6.20
N GLU A 127 -0.15 -2.71 6.26
CA GLU A 127 0.15 -4.09 6.65
C GLU A 127 1.25 -4.74 5.79
N LEU A 128 1.55 -4.22 4.60
CA LEU A 128 2.69 -4.69 3.80
C LEU A 128 4.05 -4.44 4.45
N SER A 129 4.14 -3.59 5.47
CA SER A 129 5.35 -3.40 6.28
C SER A 129 5.54 -4.49 7.35
N LEU A 130 4.52 -5.31 7.63
CA LEU A 130 4.61 -6.38 8.62
C LEU A 130 5.61 -7.46 8.17
N PRO A 131 6.24 -8.18 9.12
CA PRO A 131 7.11 -9.30 8.79
C PRO A 131 6.39 -10.30 7.88
N ARG A 132 7.03 -10.68 6.76
CA ARG A 132 6.43 -11.55 5.73
C ARG A 132 5.85 -12.85 6.30
N SER A 133 6.52 -13.43 7.30
CA SER A 133 6.08 -14.65 7.99
C SER A 133 4.77 -14.47 8.78
N PHE A 134 4.48 -13.27 9.26
CA PHE A 134 3.23 -12.95 9.95
C PHE A 134 2.16 -12.43 8.99
N LEU A 135 2.53 -11.62 7.99
CA LEU A 135 1.60 -11.07 7.00
C LEU A 135 0.78 -12.17 6.32
N GLY A 136 1.43 -13.28 5.91
CA GLY A 136 0.70 -14.40 5.32
C GLY A 136 -0.32 -15.04 6.26
N ARG A 137 -0.06 -15.04 7.58
CA ARG A 137 -1.00 -15.55 8.59
C ARG A 137 -2.18 -14.59 8.79
N LEU A 138 -1.92 -13.29 8.83
CA LEU A 138 -2.96 -12.27 8.91
C LEU A 138 -3.92 -12.37 7.71
N LEU A 139 -3.37 -12.50 6.49
CA LEU A 139 -4.17 -12.69 5.28
C LEU A 139 -4.99 -13.99 5.32
N ALA A 140 -4.41 -15.08 5.83
CA ALA A 140 -5.14 -16.33 6.02
C ALA A 140 -6.29 -16.16 7.03
N ILE A 141 -6.05 -15.48 8.17
CA ILE A 141 -7.09 -15.20 9.17
C ILE A 141 -8.24 -14.38 8.56
N ARG A 142 -7.92 -13.31 7.83
CA ARG A 142 -8.91 -12.43 7.19
C ARG A 142 -9.73 -13.15 6.12
N SER A 143 -9.07 -13.97 5.30
CA SER A 143 -9.72 -14.65 4.18
C SER A 143 -10.37 -15.98 4.57
N GLY A 144 -10.00 -16.56 5.70
CA GLY A 144 -10.33 -17.95 6.05
C GLY A 144 -9.59 -18.99 5.19
N HIS A 145 -8.68 -18.56 4.31
CA HIS A 145 -7.91 -19.44 3.42
C HIS A 145 -6.50 -19.61 3.96
N GLY A 146 -6.26 -20.72 4.64
CA GLY A 146 -4.96 -21.06 5.21
C GLY A 146 -4.96 -22.44 5.83
N ASP A 147 -4.02 -22.65 6.75
CA ASP A 147 -3.88 -23.89 7.52
C ASP A 147 -4.97 -23.99 8.59
N PHE A 148 -6.21 -24.23 8.14
CA PHE A 148 -7.40 -24.41 8.97
C PHE A 148 -8.10 -25.71 8.60
N ALA A 149 -8.70 -26.36 9.60
CA ALA A 149 -9.34 -27.66 9.43
C ALA A 149 -10.36 -27.66 8.28
N ALA A 150 -11.25 -26.66 8.25
CA ALA A 150 -12.30 -26.53 7.23
C ALA A 150 -11.74 -26.39 5.80
N TYR A 151 -10.57 -25.76 5.64
CA TYR A 151 -9.93 -25.63 4.34
C TYR A 151 -9.37 -26.99 3.88
N HIS A 152 -8.61 -27.67 4.74
CA HIS A 152 -8.02 -28.96 4.41
C HIS A 152 -9.06 -30.05 4.13
N GLU A 153 -10.16 -30.06 4.89
CA GLU A 153 -11.28 -30.98 4.66
C GLU A 153 -11.96 -30.72 3.32
N ARG A 154 -12.25 -29.46 2.98
CA ARG A 154 -12.88 -29.09 1.72
C ARG A 154 -12.07 -29.56 0.49
N PHE A 155 -10.74 -29.55 0.60
CA PHE A 155 -9.83 -29.93 -0.49
C PHE A 155 -9.22 -31.33 -0.31
N ASN A 156 -9.66 -32.09 0.68
CA ASN A 156 -9.24 -33.46 0.97
C ASN A 156 -7.71 -33.66 1.10
N HIS A 157 -7.02 -32.72 1.77
CA HIS A 157 -5.58 -32.83 2.03
C HIS A 157 -5.29 -33.90 3.10
N GLN A 158 -4.56 -34.96 2.72
CA GLN A 158 -4.31 -36.14 3.59
C GLN A 158 -3.21 -35.90 4.62
N ASP A 159 -2.27 -35.03 4.32
CA ASP A 159 -1.09 -34.68 5.14
C ASP A 159 -1.35 -33.49 6.08
N ALA A 160 -2.58 -32.98 6.09
CA ALA A 160 -2.96 -31.86 6.91
C ALA A 160 -3.05 -32.23 8.39
N HIS A 161 -2.61 -31.33 9.27
CA HIS A 161 -2.85 -31.46 10.70
C HIS A 161 -3.98 -30.51 11.12
N PRO A 162 -5.26 -30.97 11.15
CA PRO A 162 -6.42 -30.09 11.36
C PRO A 162 -6.59 -29.63 12.81
N HIS A 163 -5.83 -30.19 13.75
CA HIS A 163 -5.92 -29.85 15.17
C HIS A 163 -4.72 -29.03 15.66
N CYS A 164 -4.95 -28.21 16.67
CA CYS A 164 -3.90 -27.54 17.44
C CYS A 164 -3.37 -28.51 18.50
N ARG A 165 -2.19 -28.25 19.08
CA ARG A 165 -1.65 -29.04 20.21
C ARG A 165 -2.60 -29.07 21.41
N CYS A 166 -3.47 -28.06 21.56
CA CYS A 166 -4.48 -28.05 22.61
C CYS A 166 -5.70 -28.95 22.32
N GLY A 167 -5.69 -29.74 21.23
CA GLY A 167 -6.78 -30.63 20.81
C GLY A 167 -7.91 -29.96 20.02
N ALA A 168 -8.00 -28.62 20.02
CA ALA A 168 -9.05 -27.91 19.30
C ALA A 168 -8.79 -27.89 17.79
N ARG A 169 -9.86 -27.86 16.98
CA ARG A 169 -9.77 -27.68 15.52
C ARG A 169 -9.13 -26.34 15.17
N LYS A 170 -8.19 -26.34 14.22
CA LYS A 170 -7.57 -25.14 13.67
C LYS A 170 -8.64 -24.30 12.98
N ALA A 171 -8.85 -23.10 13.50
CA ALA A 171 -9.78 -22.11 12.97
C ALA A 171 -9.12 -20.72 12.94
N PRO A 172 -9.60 -19.78 12.10
CA PRO A 172 -9.01 -18.45 11.95
C PRO A 172 -8.74 -17.73 13.26
N LEU A 173 -9.68 -17.80 14.21
CA LEU A 173 -9.59 -17.08 15.50
C LEU A 173 -9.09 -17.97 16.65
N HIS A 174 -8.65 -19.20 16.38
CA HIS A 174 -8.22 -20.13 17.42
C HIS A 174 -7.02 -19.61 18.23
N PHE A 175 -6.13 -18.83 17.61
CA PHE A 175 -5.01 -18.18 18.30
C PHE A 175 -5.47 -17.35 19.50
N PHE A 176 -6.67 -16.75 19.40
CA PHE A 176 -7.24 -15.96 20.48
C PHE A 176 -7.72 -16.87 21.61
N PHE A 177 -8.45 -17.93 21.31
CA PHE A 177 -9.12 -18.75 22.32
C PHE A 177 -8.29 -19.92 22.88
N CYS A 178 -7.13 -20.22 22.30
CA CYS A 178 -6.29 -21.36 22.69
C CYS A 178 -5.86 -21.29 24.18
N PRO A 179 -6.16 -22.33 24.99
CA PRO A 179 -5.83 -22.34 26.42
C PRO A 179 -4.31 -22.41 26.69
N ILE A 180 -3.54 -23.04 25.80
CA ILE A 180 -2.07 -23.07 25.91
C ILE A 180 -1.50 -21.67 25.68
N ALA A 181 -1.98 -20.96 24.66
CA ALA A 181 -1.52 -19.60 24.34
C ALA A 181 -1.84 -18.62 25.47
N LYS A 182 -3.08 -18.69 26.01
CA LYS A 182 -3.53 -17.87 27.14
C LYS A 182 -2.65 -18.06 28.39
N ARG A 183 -2.25 -19.30 28.69
CA ARG A 183 -1.36 -19.61 29.81
C ARG A 183 0.06 -19.07 29.61
N LYS A 184 0.60 -19.16 28.40
CA LYS A 184 1.95 -18.64 28.10
C LYS A 184 2.01 -17.11 28.12
N HIS A 185 1.02 -16.44 27.54
CA HIS A 185 0.93 -14.98 27.58
C HIS A 185 -0.54 -14.55 27.58
N PRO A 186 -1.02 -13.87 28.64
CA PRO A 186 -2.38 -13.37 28.69
C PRO A 186 -2.74 -12.51 27.47
N GLN A 187 -4.02 -12.52 27.12
CA GLN A 187 -4.55 -11.71 26.03
C GLN A 187 -4.42 -10.22 26.34
N PRO A 188 -4.37 -9.36 25.30
CA PRO A 188 -4.59 -7.93 25.50
C PRO A 188 -5.92 -7.67 26.20
N LYS A 189 -5.97 -6.63 27.05
CA LYS A 189 -7.18 -6.26 27.78
C LYS A 189 -8.28 -5.81 26.82
N GLY A 190 -9.51 -6.28 27.03
CA GLY A 190 -10.67 -5.90 26.23
C GLY A 190 -11.67 -7.05 26.08
N LYS A 191 -12.87 -6.73 25.60
CA LYS A 191 -13.85 -7.76 25.25
C LYS A 191 -13.46 -8.37 23.90
N PRO A 192 -13.63 -9.70 23.70
CA PRO A 192 -13.30 -10.34 22.43
C PRO A 192 -14.04 -9.72 21.23
N ALA A 193 -15.29 -9.29 21.42
CA ALA A 193 -16.12 -8.68 20.38
C ALA A 193 -15.53 -7.39 19.81
N ASP A 194 -14.86 -6.59 20.64
CA ASP A 194 -14.23 -5.33 20.21
C ASP A 194 -12.78 -5.58 19.75
N LEU A 195 -12.09 -6.50 20.43
CA LEU A 195 -10.67 -6.73 20.25
C LEU A 195 -10.36 -7.50 18.96
N ILE A 196 -11.18 -8.47 18.57
CA ILE A 196 -10.95 -9.28 17.36
C ILE A 196 -11.04 -8.42 16.08
N PRO A 197 -12.09 -7.60 15.87
CA PRO A 197 -12.14 -6.68 14.74
C PRO A 197 -10.97 -5.72 14.71
N TYR A 198 -10.54 -5.19 15.87
CA TYR A 198 -9.37 -4.33 15.94
C TYR A 198 -8.08 -5.07 15.52
N LEU A 199 -7.78 -6.23 16.13
CA LEU A 199 -6.56 -7.02 15.89
C LEU A 199 -6.46 -7.51 14.45
N CYS A 200 -7.59 -7.88 13.83
CA CYS A 200 -7.61 -8.47 12.49
C CYS A 200 -7.92 -7.43 11.41
N GLY A 201 -8.62 -6.34 11.70
CA GLY A 201 -9.09 -5.35 10.72
C GLY A 201 -8.16 -4.15 10.54
N THR A 202 -7.37 -3.79 11.55
CA THR A 202 -6.51 -2.59 11.50
C THR A 202 -5.02 -2.92 11.41
N PHE A 203 -4.22 -1.95 10.97
CA PHE A 203 -2.77 -2.08 10.95
C PHE A 203 -2.19 -2.14 12.37
N GLU A 204 -2.60 -1.21 13.24
CA GLU A 204 -2.13 -1.11 14.62
C GLU A 204 -2.48 -2.37 15.43
N GLY A 205 -3.69 -2.91 15.20
CA GLY A 205 -4.12 -4.18 15.77
C GLY A 205 -3.31 -5.36 15.23
N ALA A 206 -2.99 -5.38 13.94
CA ALA A 206 -2.16 -6.43 13.36
C ALA A 206 -0.72 -6.41 13.92
N GLU A 207 -0.15 -5.23 14.17
CA GLU A 207 1.16 -5.11 14.86
C GLU A 207 1.10 -5.65 16.29
N LEU A 208 0.02 -5.35 17.02
CA LEU A 208 -0.20 -5.91 18.36
C LEU A 208 -0.36 -7.43 18.30
N LEU A 209 -1.13 -7.95 17.34
CA LEU A 209 -1.31 -9.38 17.14
C LEU A 209 0.00 -10.09 16.80
N ALA A 210 0.84 -9.48 15.95
CA ALA A 210 2.16 -10.00 15.61
C ALA A 210 3.06 -10.14 16.85
N ARG A 211 3.11 -9.09 17.68
CA ARG A 211 3.88 -9.11 18.94
C ARG A 211 3.34 -10.15 19.92
N TRP A 212 2.02 -10.21 20.09
CA TRP A 212 1.40 -11.13 21.04
C TRP A 212 1.58 -12.59 20.64
N THR A 213 1.34 -12.93 19.37
CA THR A 213 1.51 -14.30 18.85
C THR A 213 2.97 -14.75 18.80
N LYS A 214 3.90 -13.79 18.70
CA LYS A 214 5.33 -14.05 18.90
C LYS A 214 5.65 -14.34 20.37
N ALA A 215 5.13 -13.54 21.30
CA ALA A 215 5.38 -13.70 22.73
C ALA A 215 4.84 -15.03 23.29
N ASN A 216 3.66 -15.48 22.84
CA ASN A 216 3.11 -16.78 23.24
C ASN A 216 3.57 -17.96 22.36
N SER A 217 4.39 -17.72 21.33
CA SER A 217 4.86 -18.75 20.39
C SER A 217 3.73 -19.54 19.71
N PHE A 218 2.57 -18.93 19.47
CA PHE A 218 1.40 -19.66 18.98
C PHE A 218 1.66 -20.31 17.62
N PHE A 219 2.19 -19.57 16.65
CA PHE A 219 2.39 -20.09 15.29
C PHE A 219 3.72 -20.82 15.06
N THR A 220 4.50 -21.04 16.12
CA THR A 220 5.81 -21.70 16.05
C THR A 220 5.85 -22.97 16.87
N ASP A 221 5.32 -22.96 18.10
CA ASP A 221 5.35 -24.11 19.01
C ASP A 221 3.94 -24.70 19.24
N ILE A 222 2.94 -23.86 19.50
CA ILE A 222 1.61 -24.36 19.92
C ILE A 222 0.81 -24.93 18.73
N CYS A 223 0.77 -24.18 17.63
CA CYS A 223 -0.01 -24.47 16.44
C CYS A 223 0.81 -24.09 15.19
N PRO A 224 1.92 -24.81 14.92
CA PRO A 224 2.70 -24.59 13.72
C PRO A 224 1.96 -25.07 12.47
N ARG A 225 2.40 -24.58 11.31
CA ARG A 225 1.89 -25.04 10.01
C ARG A 225 2.24 -26.50 9.77
N HIS A 226 3.50 -26.85 10.06
CA HIS A 226 3.99 -28.21 10.02
C HIS A 226 4.50 -28.54 11.41
N TYR A 227 3.99 -29.63 11.98
CA TYR A 227 4.61 -30.17 13.19
C TYR A 227 5.99 -30.71 12.81
N PRO A 228 7.02 -30.50 13.65
CA PRO A 228 8.27 -31.22 13.49
C PRO A 228 7.95 -32.71 13.43
N LEU A 229 8.52 -33.42 12.45
CA LEU A 229 8.45 -34.88 12.46
C LEU A 229 8.97 -35.36 13.82
N PRO A 230 8.33 -36.33 14.47
CA PRO A 230 8.95 -36.99 15.61
C PRO A 230 10.32 -37.47 15.16
N GLY A 231 11.34 -37.24 16.00
CA GLY A 231 12.66 -37.78 15.76
C GLY A 231 12.62 -39.32 15.68
N PRO A 232 13.75 -39.97 15.37
CA PRO A 232 13.83 -41.44 15.40
C PRO A 232 13.46 -42.04 16.77
N GLU A 233 13.44 -41.23 17.82
CA GLU A 233 12.85 -41.53 19.12
C GLU A 233 11.39 -41.05 19.11
N GLY A 234 10.44 -41.98 19.21
CA GLY A 234 9.00 -41.72 19.07
C GLY A 234 8.41 -40.69 20.05
N PRO A 235 7.07 -40.58 20.16
CA PRO A 235 6.44 -39.59 21.02
C PRO A 235 7.01 -39.70 22.45
N ILE A 236 7.56 -38.60 22.97
CA ILE A 236 7.94 -38.50 24.39
C ILE A 236 6.66 -38.78 25.17
N GLN A 237 6.65 -39.89 25.89
CA GLN A 237 5.54 -40.22 26.79
C GLN A 237 5.59 -39.21 27.92
N ASP A 238 4.61 -38.30 27.92
CA ASP A 238 4.30 -37.49 29.08
C ASP A 238 3.84 -38.46 30.18
N HIS A 239 4.76 -38.87 31.06
CA HIS A 239 4.40 -39.61 32.27
C HIS A 239 3.54 -38.68 33.14
N GLU A 240 2.22 -38.76 33.00
CA GLU A 240 1.30 -38.33 34.04
C GLU A 240 1.62 -39.17 35.28
N THR A 241 2.23 -38.55 36.28
CA THR A 241 2.31 -39.10 37.63
C THR A 241 0.88 -39.24 38.17
N PRO A 242 0.44 -40.46 38.53
CA PRO A 242 -0.84 -40.63 39.20
C PRO A 242 -0.84 -39.85 40.51
N ARG A 243 -1.88 -39.04 40.73
CA ARG A 243 -2.17 -38.52 42.06
C ARG A 243 -2.83 -39.63 42.85
N ASP A 244 -2.11 -40.16 43.83
CA ASP A 244 -2.65 -41.03 44.86
C ASP A 244 -3.79 -40.30 45.58
N ASN A 245 -5.01 -40.81 45.42
CA ASN A 245 -6.13 -40.49 46.28
C ASN A 245 -6.19 -41.57 47.36
N ASP A 246 -5.49 -41.34 48.47
CA ASP A 246 -5.76 -42.07 49.70
C ASP A 246 -6.99 -41.48 50.38
N ASN A 247 -8.06 -42.27 50.44
CA ASN A 247 -9.20 -42.06 51.32
C ASN A 247 -9.25 -43.25 52.30
N PRO A 248 -9.16 -43.05 53.62
CA PRO A 248 -9.60 -44.05 54.57
C PRO A 248 -10.95 -43.64 55.15
N THR A 249 -11.96 -44.43 54.80
CA THR A 249 -13.10 -44.69 55.68
C THR A 249 -12.64 -45.44 56.92
N GLY A 250 -12.94 -44.92 58.11
CA GLY A 250 -12.69 -45.53 59.41
C GLY A 250 -12.83 -44.53 60.54
#